data_AF-A0A3S8X573-F1
#
_entry.id   AF-A0A3S8X573-F1
#
_cell.length_a   1.000
_cell.length_b   1.000
_cell.length_c   1.000
_cell.angle_alpha   90.00
_cell.angle_beta   90.00
_cell.angle_gamma   90.00
#
_symmetry.space_group_name_H-M   'P 1'
#
loop_
_entity.id
_entity.type
_entity.pdbx_description
1 polymer ?
#
loop_
_entity_poly.entity_id
_entity_poly.type
_entity_poly.pdbx_seq_one_letter_code
_entity_poly.pdbx_strand_id
1 'polypeptide(L)'
;MRWFSRKKSESGRGTEGASAPKGFLFILQLGDSESDTTVSREVMDQLVRATKEPALRALDRYWGTESWCSEIRTNASLQGPCVFFSLQIDIRPGETPAGMQDRVGGEFRHWWNIAVENLL
;
A
#
# COMPACT_ATOMS: atom_id res chain seq x y z
N MET A 1 51.96 22.65 12.27
CA MET A 1 50.61 22.27 11.80
C MET A 1 50.71 21.89 10.34
N ARG A 2 50.41 20.62 10.01
CA ARG A 2 50.36 20.11 8.64
C ARG A 2 48.95 20.31 8.10
N TRP A 3 48.80 20.83 6.89
CA TRP A 3 47.77 20.33 5.98
C TRP A 3 48.26 20.34 4.55
N PHE A 4 48.15 19.16 3.96
CA PHE A 4 48.72 18.72 2.70
C PHE A 4 47.89 19.15 1.51
N SER A 5 48.60 19.38 0.41
CA SER A 5 48.12 19.63 -0.94
C SER A 5 47.08 18.61 -1.42
N ARG A 6 45.98 19.10 -2.01
CA ARG A 6 45.05 18.29 -2.80
C ARG A 6 45.61 18.12 -4.22
N LYS A 7 45.89 16.89 -4.63
CA LYS A 7 46.21 16.52 -6.03
C LYS A 7 45.38 15.29 -6.41
N LYS A 8 44.75 15.35 -7.59
CA LYS A 8 44.22 14.24 -8.43
C LYS A 8 43.08 13.42 -7.79
N SER A 9 42.08 12.92 -8.52
CA SER A 9 42.15 12.29 -9.85
C SER A 9 40.82 12.44 -10.61
N GLU A 10 40.93 12.57 -11.93
CA GLU A 10 39.92 12.12 -12.89
C GLU A 10 39.67 10.62 -12.78
N SER A 11 38.54 10.21 -13.37
CA SER A 11 38.25 8.90 -13.95
C SER A 11 37.35 7.99 -13.11
N GLY A 12 36.25 7.57 -13.75
CA GLY A 12 35.38 6.52 -13.25
C GLY A 12 33.99 6.51 -13.90
N ARG A 13 33.93 6.32 -15.22
CA ARG A 13 32.73 5.73 -15.85
C ARG A 13 32.49 4.36 -15.19
N GLY A 14 31.36 4.20 -14.54
CA GLY A 14 30.77 2.91 -14.16
C GLY A 14 29.27 3.02 -14.34
N THR A 15 28.74 2.57 -15.48
CA THR A 15 27.97 1.32 -15.63
C THR A 15 26.63 1.38 -14.91
N GLU A 16 25.56 1.32 -15.70
CA GLU A 16 24.18 0.96 -15.37
C GLU A 16 23.94 0.52 -13.91
N GLY A 17 23.44 1.43 -13.09
CA GLY A 17 22.79 1.09 -11.82
C GLY A 17 21.29 1.08 -12.06
N ALA A 18 20.69 -0.11 -12.11
CA ALA A 18 19.26 -0.32 -12.29
C ALA A 18 18.43 0.77 -11.61
N SER A 19 17.51 1.36 -12.38
CA SER A 19 16.49 2.24 -11.83
C SER A 19 15.69 1.41 -10.83
N ALA A 20 16.06 1.49 -9.55
CA ALA A 20 15.29 0.86 -8.49
C ALA A 20 13.84 1.35 -8.65
N PRO A 21 12.84 0.46 -8.67
CA PRO A 21 11.46 0.89 -8.70
C PRO A 21 11.26 1.79 -7.49
N LYS A 22 10.93 3.06 -7.73
CA LYS A 22 10.64 4.03 -6.67
C LYS A 22 9.28 3.65 -6.12
N GLY A 23 9.22 2.65 -5.25
CA GLY A 23 8.00 2.30 -4.52
C GLY A 23 7.81 3.22 -3.30
N PHE A 24 6.57 3.31 -2.80
CA PHE A 24 6.26 3.97 -1.54
C PHE A 24 5.36 3.09 -0.67
N LEU A 25 5.50 3.24 0.65
CA LEU A 25 4.65 2.58 1.63
C LEU A 25 3.35 3.38 1.79
N PHE A 26 2.22 2.72 1.56
CA PHE A 26 0.90 3.26 1.81
C PHE A 26 0.22 2.48 2.93
N ILE A 27 -0.26 3.19 3.94
CA ILE A 27 -1.05 2.61 5.04
C ILE A 27 -2.46 3.14 4.91
N LEU A 28 -3.41 2.23 4.71
CA LEU A 28 -4.83 2.52 4.62
C LEU A 28 -5.54 1.93 5.83
N GLN A 29 -6.28 2.77 6.55
CA GLN A 29 -7.21 2.34 7.58
C GLN A 29 -8.64 2.34 7.01
N LEU A 30 -9.36 1.24 7.20
CA LEU A 30 -10.79 1.11 6.90
C LEU A 30 -11.55 0.79 8.18
N GLY A 31 -12.74 1.36 8.37
CA GLY A 31 -13.52 1.24 9.60
C GLY A 31 -13.27 2.39 10.57
N ASP A 32 -13.74 2.23 11.80
CA ASP A 32 -13.73 3.28 12.83
C ASP A 32 -13.02 2.79 14.08
N SER A 33 -11.78 3.26 14.29
CA SER A 33 -10.96 2.89 15.46
C SER A 33 -11.46 3.49 16.77
N GLU A 34 -12.31 4.52 16.71
CA GLU A 34 -12.86 5.21 17.88
C GLU A 34 -14.21 4.63 18.30
N SER A 35 -14.78 3.70 17.52
CA SER A 35 -16.06 3.08 17.85
C SER A 35 -15.93 2.15 19.06
N ASP A 36 -16.86 2.26 20.01
CA ASP A 36 -16.97 1.31 21.13
C ASP A 36 -17.53 -0.06 20.70
N THR A 37 -17.93 -0.20 19.43
CA THR A 37 -18.43 -1.46 18.89
C THR A 37 -17.33 -2.52 18.93
N THR A 38 -17.68 -3.73 19.34
CA THR A 38 -16.79 -4.90 19.26
C THR A 38 -17.39 -5.92 18.32
N VAL A 39 -16.58 -6.44 17.40
CA VAL A 39 -16.99 -7.51 16.47
C VAL A 39 -16.20 -8.79 16.73
N SER A 40 -16.77 -9.94 16.37
CA SER A 40 -16.06 -11.21 16.51
C SER A 40 -14.90 -11.29 15.51
N ARG A 41 -13.92 -12.14 15.83
CA ARG A 41 -12.78 -12.38 14.95
C ARG A 41 -13.22 -12.94 13.59
N GLU A 42 -14.22 -13.81 13.58
CA GLU A 42 -14.77 -14.41 12.37
C GLU A 42 -15.38 -13.35 11.45
N VAL A 43 -16.12 -12.38 12.02
CA VAL A 43 -16.68 -11.25 11.25
C VAL A 43 -15.56 -10.40 10.68
N MET A 44 -14.52 -10.12 11.47
CA MET A 44 -13.37 -9.34 11.00
C MET A 44 -12.60 -10.03 9.87
N ASP A 45 -12.35 -11.34 10.00
CA ASP A 45 -11.70 -12.13 8.96
C ASP A 45 -12.54 -12.18 7.67
N GLN A 46 -13.88 -12.25 7.80
CA GLN A 46 -14.80 -12.17 6.67
C GLN A 46 -14.75 -10.80 5.98
N LEU A 47 -14.76 -9.70 6.75
CA LEU A 47 -14.64 -8.35 6.23
C LEU A 47 -13.31 -8.15 5.48
N VAL A 48 -12.20 -8.59 6.07
CA VAL A 48 -10.88 -8.56 5.44
C VAL A 48 -10.89 -9.32 4.12
N ARG A 49 -11.44 -10.54 4.10
CA ARG A 49 -11.45 -11.39 2.90
C ARG A 49 -12.35 -10.81 1.80
N ALA A 50 -13.56 -10.37 2.17
CA ALA A 50 -14.52 -9.76 1.26
C ALA A 50 -14.02 -8.44 0.67
N THR A 51 -13.13 -7.74 1.37
CA THR A 51 -12.54 -6.48 0.89
C THR A 51 -11.28 -6.70 0.07
N LYS A 52 -10.33 -7.48 0.59
CA LYS A 52 -8.98 -7.60 0.04
C LYS A 52 -8.99 -8.19 -1.36
N GLU A 53 -9.50 -9.41 -1.54
CA GLU A 53 -9.38 -10.10 -2.84
C GLU A 53 -10.10 -9.36 -4.00
N PRO A 54 -11.31 -8.81 -3.83
CA PRO A 54 -11.96 -8.05 -4.88
C PRO A 54 -11.23 -6.75 -5.23
N ALA A 55 -10.71 -6.02 -4.22
CA ALA A 55 -9.90 -4.83 -4.45
C ALA A 55 -8.67 -5.18 -5.28
N LEU A 56 -7.93 -6.23 -4.91
CA LEU A 56 -6.76 -6.68 -5.67
C LEU A 56 -7.10 -7.03 -7.12
N ARG A 57 -8.17 -7.76 -7.36
CA ARG A 57 -8.63 -8.07 -8.73
C ARG A 57 -9.05 -6.83 -9.51
N ALA A 58 -9.56 -5.79 -8.85
CA ALA A 58 -9.88 -4.52 -9.50
C ALA A 58 -8.59 -3.78 -9.90
N LEU A 59 -7.64 -3.62 -8.98
CA LEU A 59 -6.35 -2.99 -9.26
C LEU A 59 -5.60 -3.74 -10.38
N ASP A 60 -5.65 -5.08 -10.35
CA ASP A 60 -5.06 -5.94 -11.38
C ASP A 60 -5.61 -5.67 -12.78
N ARG A 61 -6.93 -5.53 -12.90
CA ARG A 61 -7.56 -5.21 -14.18
C ARG A 61 -7.20 -3.83 -14.70
N TYR A 62 -6.97 -2.85 -13.81
CA TYR A 62 -6.66 -1.48 -14.20
C TYR A 62 -5.20 -1.26 -14.54
N TRP A 63 -4.27 -1.95 -13.87
CA TRP A 63 -2.84 -1.69 -14.01
C TRP A 63 -1.98 -2.90 -14.41
N GLY A 64 -2.51 -4.12 -14.31
CA GLY A 64 -1.75 -5.36 -14.50
C GLY A 64 -0.84 -5.66 -13.31
N THR A 65 -0.69 -6.94 -12.96
CA THR A 65 -0.08 -7.41 -11.71
C THR A 65 1.35 -6.92 -11.50
N GLU A 66 2.08 -6.64 -12.59
CA GLU A 66 3.47 -6.16 -12.54
C GLU A 66 3.59 -4.66 -12.21
N SER A 67 2.48 -3.92 -12.22
CA SER A 67 2.47 -2.45 -12.10
C SER A 67 2.00 -1.94 -10.75
N TRP A 68 1.61 -2.82 -9.83
CA TRP A 68 1.16 -2.44 -8.51
C TRP A 68 1.41 -3.56 -7.48
N CYS A 69 1.87 -3.14 -6.32
CA CYS A 69 2.05 -3.86 -5.05
C CYS A 69 2.32 -5.39 -5.06
N SER A 70 3.57 -5.76 -4.72
CA SER A 70 3.97 -7.15 -4.49
C SER A 70 3.60 -7.72 -3.11
N GLU A 71 3.37 -6.88 -2.10
CA GLU A 71 3.15 -7.34 -0.72
C GLU A 71 2.10 -6.50 0.03
N ILE A 72 1.11 -7.20 0.59
CA ILE A 72 0.03 -6.58 1.37
C ILE A 72 -0.08 -7.25 2.73
N ARG A 73 0.23 -6.47 3.76
CA ARG A 73 0.06 -6.86 5.16
C ARG A 73 -1.25 -6.31 5.69
N THR A 74 -1.93 -7.13 6.47
CA THR A 74 -3.21 -6.77 7.08
C THR A 74 -3.10 -6.92 8.58
N ASN A 75 -3.55 -5.90 9.30
CA ASN A 75 -3.72 -5.94 10.76
C ASN A 75 -5.14 -5.45 11.07
N ALA A 76 -5.80 -6.02 12.09
CA ALA A 76 -7.18 -5.69 12.41
C ALA A 76 -7.33 -5.45 13.91
N SER A 77 -8.17 -4.46 14.26
CA SER A 77 -8.62 -4.23 15.63
C SER A 77 -10.07 -4.70 15.77
N LEU A 78 -10.34 -5.46 16.83
CA LEU A 78 -11.69 -5.94 17.14
C LEU A 78 -12.51 -4.89 17.92
N GLN A 79 -11.84 -4.06 18.71
CA GLN A 79 -12.39 -2.89 19.39
C GLN A 79 -12.16 -1.67 18.51
N GLY A 80 -13.22 -0.94 18.18
CA GLY A 80 -13.16 0.03 17.09
C GLY A 80 -12.89 -0.71 15.78
N PRO A 81 -13.88 -1.44 15.22
CA PRO A 81 -13.69 -2.40 14.14
C PRO A 81 -13.06 -1.72 12.94
N CYS A 82 -11.76 -1.93 12.80
CA CYS A 82 -10.97 -1.33 11.76
C CYS A 82 -9.88 -2.28 11.28
N VAL A 83 -9.52 -2.13 10.01
CA VAL A 83 -8.48 -2.89 9.34
C VAL A 83 -7.46 -1.94 8.75
N PHE A 84 -6.21 -2.25 9.00
CA PHE A 84 -5.07 -1.57 8.42
C PHE A 84 -4.49 -2.44 7.30
N PHE A 85 -4.47 -1.89 6.09
CA PHE A 85 -3.76 -2.44 4.95
C PHE A 85 -2.46 -1.66 4.75
N SER A 86 -1.34 -2.37 4.85
CA SER A 86 -0.03 -1.84 4.51
C SER A 86 0.35 -2.38 3.13
N LEU A 87 0.46 -1.47 2.16
CA LEU A 87 0.70 -1.75 0.75
C LEU A 87 2.04 -1.11 0.33
N GLN A 88 2.93 -1.90 -0.26
CA GLN A 88 4.13 -1.37 -0.90
C GLN A 88 3.86 -1.16 -2.39
N ILE A 89 3.65 0.09 -2.83
CA ILE A 89 3.20 0.39 -4.19
C ILE A 89 4.38 0.87 -5.03
N ASP A 90 4.67 0.21 -6.15
CA ASP A 90 5.62 0.69 -7.15
C ASP A 90 5.04 1.85 -7.96
N ILE A 91 5.76 2.98 -8.05
CA ILE A 91 5.29 4.13 -8.83
C ILE A 91 5.44 3.84 -10.32
N ARG A 92 4.31 3.85 -11.03
CA ARG A 92 4.28 3.73 -12.48
C ARG A 92 4.81 5.02 -13.15
N PRO A 93 5.53 4.91 -14.28
CA PRO A 93 5.86 6.10 -15.09
C PRO A 93 4.61 6.90 -15.48
N GLY A 94 4.60 8.19 -15.18
CA GLY A 94 3.49 9.09 -15.50
C GLY A 94 2.36 9.15 -14.45
N GLU A 95 2.44 8.36 -13.38
CA GLU A 95 1.54 8.43 -12.22
C GLU A 95 2.20 9.20 -11.07
N THR A 96 1.37 9.76 -10.19
CA THR A 96 1.84 10.40 -8.95
C THR A 96 1.46 9.54 -7.74
N PRO A 97 2.26 9.53 -6.67
CA PRO A 97 1.91 8.78 -5.45
C PRO A 97 0.52 9.12 -4.91
N ALA A 98 0.14 10.40 -4.90
CA ALA A 98 -1.17 10.84 -4.43
C ALA A 98 -2.31 10.26 -5.29
N GLY A 99 -2.20 10.34 -6.63
CA GLY A 99 -3.20 9.77 -7.53
C GLY A 99 -3.34 8.26 -7.37
N MET A 100 -2.23 7.54 -7.16
CA MET A 100 -2.25 6.10 -6.90
C MET A 100 -2.89 5.78 -5.54
N GLN A 101 -2.57 6.52 -4.48
CA GLN A 101 -3.16 6.38 -3.15
C GLN A 101 -4.68 6.57 -3.18
N ASP A 102 -5.15 7.61 -3.86
CA ASP A 102 -6.59 7.90 -3.94
C ASP A 102 -7.36 6.77 -4.62
N ARG A 103 -6.82 6.22 -5.71
CA ARG A 103 -7.45 5.12 -6.46
C ARG A 103 -7.42 3.80 -5.67
N VAL A 104 -6.25 3.42 -5.13
CA VAL A 104 -6.13 2.22 -4.28
C VAL A 104 -7.04 2.33 -3.07
N GLY A 105 -7.00 3.46 -2.37
CA GLY A 105 -7.88 3.75 -1.23
C GLY A 105 -9.36 3.77 -1.63
N GLY A 106 -9.70 4.20 -2.84
CA GLY A 106 -11.06 4.15 -3.39
C GLY A 106 -11.58 2.73 -3.56
N GLU A 107 -10.79 1.85 -4.18
CA GLU A 107 -11.16 0.45 -4.39
C GLU A 107 -11.36 -0.28 -3.06
N PHE A 108 -10.39 -0.18 -2.14
CA PHE A 108 -10.52 -0.82 -0.83
C PHE A 108 -11.72 -0.28 -0.03
N ARG A 109 -12.00 1.03 -0.05
CA ARG A 109 -13.19 1.60 0.60
C ARG A 109 -14.49 1.11 -0.03
N HIS A 110 -14.54 1.03 -1.36
CA HIS A 110 -15.72 0.53 -2.08
C HIS A 110 -16.08 -0.90 -1.65
N TRP A 111 -15.11 -1.81 -1.66
CA TRP A 111 -15.33 -3.19 -1.26
C TRP A 111 -15.58 -3.36 0.24
N TRP A 112 -14.96 -2.53 1.08
CA TRP A 112 -15.22 -2.51 2.52
C TRP A 112 -16.66 -2.13 2.83
N ASN A 113 -17.18 -1.07 2.20
CA ASN A 113 -18.57 -0.64 2.40
C ASN A 113 -19.55 -1.74 1.98
N ILE A 114 -19.32 -2.37 0.83
CA ILE A 114 -20.12 -3.53 0.38
C ILE A 114 -20.04 -4.68 1.41
N ALA A 115 -18.85 -4.98 1.92
CA ALA A 115 -18.67 -6.07 2.88
C ALA A 115 -19.40 -5.79 4.20
N VAL A 116 -19.32 -4.56 4.70
CA VAL A 116 -20.04 -4.11 5.91
C VAL A 116 -21.55 -4.21 5.71
N GLU A 117 -22.09 -3.67 4.62
CA GLU A 117 -23.53 -3.71 4.31
C GLU A 117 -24.10 -5.14 4.24
N ASN A 118 -23.27 -6.14 3.92
CA ASN A 118 -23.70 -7.54 3.82
C ASN A 118 -23.49 -8.35 5.11
N LEU A 119 -22.69 -7.86 6.07
CA LEU A 119 -22.25 -8.64 7.24
C LEU A 119 -22.71 -8.06 8.58
N LEU A 120 -22.93 -6.74 8.66
CA LEU A 120 -23.34 -6.01 9.88
C LEU A 120 -24.72 -5.38 9.70
#